data_AF-X6L918-F1
#
_entry.id   AF-X6L918-F1
#
_cell.length_a   1.000
_cell.length_b   1.000
_cell.length_c   1.000
_cell.angle_alpha   90.00
_cell.angle_beta   90.00
_cell.angle_gamma   90.00
#
_symmetry.space_group_name_H-M   'P 1'
#
loop_
_entity.id
_entity.type
_entity.pdbx_description
1 polymer ?
#
loop_
_entity_poly.entity_id
_entity_poly.type
_entity_poly.pdbx_seq_one_letter_code
_entity_poly.pdbx_strand_id
1 'polypeptide(L)'
;MFTQLNEQQKDDLFEFLSNGLNNKSDDILQSYSDTLQKIVLQLTKTQLNKLFDCLRNKLNTMNNDVEIEKPLSQLNILDPDNFFMWSTKNKDYDSYIRVLRRIVLQLDETKLDEFFQFLKERFDHCDGYVFLSYVKILKTMSSKFNKRQMDSLNFLRTKVLDTLNLDEQQPARLLQCMEEGIKNNVILLSLAIQKNNVYFNGCIFA
;
A
#
# COMPACT_ATOMS: atom_id res chain seq x y z
N MET A 1 20.09 -14.32 11.27
CA MET A 1 20.89 -13.09 11.46
C MET A 1 20.13 -12.07 12.30
N PHE A 2 19.03 -11.46 11.85
CA PHE A 2 18.30 -10.45 12.66
C PHE A 2 17.78 -11.00 14.00
N THR A 3 17.28 -12.23 14.02
CA THR A 3 16.86 -12.94 15.26
C THR A 3 17.98 -13.25 16.25
N GLN A 4 19.25 -13.17 15.83
CA GLN A 4 20.43 -13.47 16.66
C GLN A 4 21.06 -12.19 17.25
N LEU A 5 20.58 -11.01 16.84
CA LEU A 5 21.05 -9.73 17.34
C LEU A 5 20.43 -9.42 18.71
N ASN A 6 21.17 -8.70 19.55
CA ASN A 6 20.58 -8.08 20.73
C ASN A 6 19.71 -6.86 20.34
N GLU A 7 18.93 -6.34 21.28
CA GLU A 7 17.97 -5.26 20.98
C GLU A 7 18.65 -3.99 20.45
N GLN A 8 19.78 -3.56 21.03
CA GLN A 8 20.53 -2.40 20.54
C GLN A 8 21.00 -2.62 19.09
N GLN A 9 21.54 -3.79 18.79
CA GLN A 9 21.99 -4.13 17.43
C GLN A 9 20.83 -4.17 16.42
N LYS A 10 19.65 -4.60 16.83
CA LYS A 10 18.45 -4.57 15.97
C LYS A 10 18.03 -3.14 15.69
N ASP A 11 18.04 -2.27 16.70
CA ASP A 11 17.72 -0.85 16.56
C ASP A 11 18.74 -0.14 15.65
N ASP A 12 20.04 -0.37 15.87
CA ASP A 12 21.11 0.20 15.05
C ASP A 12 21.00 -0.26 13.58
N LEU A 13 20.76 -1.56 13.36
CA LEU A 13 20.56 -2.10 12.02
C LEU A 13 19.29 -1.55 11.37
N PHE A 14 18.19 -1.47 12.12
CA PHE A 14 16.94 -0.90 11.62
C PHE A 14 17.11 0.57 11.21
N GLU A 15 17.79 1.37 12.02
CA GLU A 15 18.07 2.78 11.73
C GLU A 15 18.96 2.91 10.49
N PHE A 16 20.03 2.11 10.41
CA PHE A 16 20.89 2.05 9.24
C PHE A 16 20.11 1.74 7.95
N LEU A 17 19.27 0.70 7.98
CA LEU A 17 18.46 0.30 6.84
C LEU A 17 17.42 1.37 6.45
N SER A 18 16.78 1.99 7.45
CA SER A 18 15.78 3.05 7.23
C SER A 18 16.41 4.29 6.63
N ASN A 19 17.59 4.69 7.10
CA ASN A 19 18.37 5.78 6.52
C ASN A 19 18.79 5.47 5.07
N GLY A 20 19.07 4.19 4.78
CA GLY A 20 19.34 3.70 3.44
C GLY A 20 18.21 3.96 2.43
N LEU A 21 16.95 4.00 2.87
CA LEU A 21 15.80 4.33 2.01
C LEU A 21 15.80 5.78 1.49
N ASN A 22 16.64 6.66 2.06
CA ASN A 22 16.81 8.02 1.56
C ASN A 22 17.81 8.13 0.40
N ASN A 23 18.49 7.04 0.04
CA ASN A 23 19.45 7.01 -1.07
C ASN A 23 18.76 7.29 -2.42
N LYS A 24 19.49 7.92 -3.34
CA LYS A 24 19.01 8.27 -4.69
C LYS A 24 19.33 7.19 -5.74
N SER A 25 20.27 6.30 -5.47
CA SER A 25 20.60 5.20 -6.36
C SER A 25 19.57 4.09 -6.21
N ASP A 26 18.90 3.74 -7.30
CA ASP A 26 17.92 2.65 -7.36
C ASP A 26 18.49 1.32 -6.85
N ASP A 27 19.73 0.98 -7.25
CA ASP A 27 20.38 -0.26 -6.83
C ASP A 27 20.62 -0.31 -5.31
N ILE A 28 21.01 0.84 -4.74
CA ILE A 28 21.25 0.97 -3.31
C ILE A 28 19.92 0.90 -2.56
N LEU A 29 18.93 1.67 -3.01
CA LEU A 29 17.57 1.66 -2.46
C LEU A 29 16.99 0.24 -2.48
N GLN A 30 17.19 -0.50 -3.58
CA GLN A 30 16.73 -1.87 -3.74
C GLN A 30 17.41 -2.81 -2.74
N SER A 31 18.72 -2.68 -2.53
CA SER A 31 19.46 -3.49 -1.56
C SER A 31 18.95 -3.30 -0.12
N TYR A 32 18.72 -2.04 0.29
CA TYR A 32 18.14 -1.73 1.60
C TYR A 32 16.72 -2.27 1.73
N SER A 33 15.89 -2.09 0.71
CA SER A 33 14.53 -2.61 0.65
C SER A 33 14.49 -4.14 0.77
N ASP A 34 15.36 -4.86 0.06
CA ASP A 34 15.39 -6.32 0.09
C ASP A 34 15.82 -6.84 1.46
N THR A 35 16.67 -6.09 2.17
CA THR A 35 17.03 -6.42 3.55
C THR A 35 15.87 -6.13 4.50
N LEU A 36 15.20 -4.98 4.36
CA LEU A 36 14.01 -4.62 5.14
C LEU A 36 12.88 -5.64 4.96
N GLN A 37 12.59 -6.07 3.73
CA GLN A 37 11.60 -7.10 3.43
C GLN A 37 11.85 -8.39 4.22
N LYS A 38 13.12 -8.79 4.39
CA LYS A 38 13.48 -10.02 5.13
C LYS A 38 13.28 -9.89 6.63
N ILE A 39 13.29 -8.67 7.17
CA ILE A 39 13.21 -8.42 8.62
C ILE A 39 11.90 -7.77 9.05
N VAL A 40 11.03 -7.34 8.12
CA VAL A 40 9.85 -6.52 8.43
C VAL A 40 8.88 -7.20 9.41
N LEU A 41 8.73 -8.52 9.33
CA LEU A 41 7.90 -9.31 10.25
C LEU A 41 8.50 -9.42 11.66
N GLN A 42 9.79 -9.14 11.80
CA GLN A 42 10.53 -9.18 13.06
C GLN A 42 10.62 -7.81 13.73
N LEU A 43 10.12 -6.75 13.06
CA LEU A 43 10.14 -5.40 13.58
C LEU A 43 9.07 -5.20 14.66
N THR A 44 9.44 -4.44 15.69
CA THR A 44 8.48 -3.97 16.70
C THR A 44 7.48 -2.99 16.08
N LYS A 45 6.33 -2.81 16.72
CA LYS A 45 5.35 -1.80 16.30
C LYS A 45 5.96 -0.39 16.19
N THR A 46 6.86 -0.04 17.13
CA THR A 46 7.56 1.25 17.12
C THR A 46 8.48 1.39 15.90
N GLN A 47 9.25 0.34 15.56
CA GLN A 47 10.09 0.33 14.37
C GLN A 47 9.26 0.37 13.09
N LEU A 48 8.14 -0.36 13.01
CA LEU A 48 7.25 -0.29 11.86
C LEU A 48 6.64 1.10 11.66
N ASN A 49 6.18 1.75 12.72
CA ASN A 49 5.69 3.11 12.63
C ASN A 49 6.77 4.08 12.11
N LYS A 50 8.00 3.97 12.63
CA LYS A 50 9.15 4.77 12.13
C LYS A 50 9.44 4.49 10.65
N LEU A 51 9.38 3.22 10.24
CA LEU A 51 9.58 2.81 8.85
C LEU A 51 8.51 3.42 7.95
N PHE A 52 7.23 3.32 8.34
CA PHE A 52 6.12 3.90 7.58
C PHE A 52 6.18 5.44 7.55
N ASP A 53 6.60 6.10 8.63
CA ASP A 53 6.84 7.55 8.64
C ASP A 53 7.99 7.93 7.69
N CYS A 54 9.08 7.17 7.67
CA CYS A 54 10.18 7.34 6.71
C CYS A 54 9.68 7.21 5.27
N LEU A 55 8.88 6.17 5.00
CA LEU A 55 8.29 5.91 3.68
C LEU A 55 7.36 7.04 3.23
N ARG A 56 6.50 7.52 4.12
CA ARG A 56 5.61 8.66 3.88
C ARG A 56 6.38 9.94 3.59
N ASN A 57 7.35 10.27 4.42
CA ASN A 57 8.13 11.50 4.29
C ASN A 57 8.88 11.53 2.96
N LYS A 58 9.47 10.41 2.54
CA LYS A 58 10.14 10.34 1.25
C LYS A 58 9.17 10.55 0.09
N LEU A 59 8.00 9.92 0.11
CA LEU A 59 6.95 10.15 -0.90
C LEU A 59 6.53 11.62 -0.98
N ASN A 60 6.34 12.27 0.17
CA ASN A 60 6.02 13.70 0.23
C ASN A 60 7.14 14.55 -0.39
N THR A 61 8.42 14.23 -0.13
CA THR A 61 9.54 15.00 -0.72
C THR A 61 9.64 14.81 -2.23
N MET A 62 9.46 13.58 -2.73
CA MET A 62 9.54 13.29 -4.16
C MET A 62 8.39 13.91 -4.94
N ASN A 63 7.21 14.01 -4.31
CA ASN A 63 6.02 14.57 -4.93
C ASN A 63 6.21 16.02 -5.43
N ASN A 64 7.00 16.82 -4.71
CA ASN A 64 7.34 18.18 -5.15
C ASN A 64 8.08 18.21 -6.51
N ASP A 65 8.68 17.08 -6.91
CA ASP A 65 9.47 16.91 -8.12
C ASP A 65 8.76 16.03 -9.18
N VAL A 66 7.47 15.71 -9.00
CA VAL A 66 6.70 14.87 -9.93
C VAL A 66 6.00 15.74 -10.98
N GLU A 67 6.49 15.72 -12.22
CA GLU A 67 5.72 16.14 -13.38
C GLU A 67 4.81 14.99 -13.87
N ILE A 68 3.49 15.25 -13.92
CA ILE A 68 2.55 14.29 -14.50
C ILE A 68 2.57 14.42 -16.03
N GLU A 69 2.70 13.29 -16.72
CA GLU A 69 2.65 13.23 -18.18
C GLU A 69 1.23 13.52 -18.74
N LYS A 70 0.18 13.36 -17.94
CA LYS A 70 -1.22 13.64 -18.32
C LYS A 70 -2.01 14.34 -17.19
N PRO A 71 -2.74 15.43 -17.46
CA PRO A 71 -3.57 16.11 -16.47
C PRO A 71 -4.64 15.21 -15.87
N LEU A 72 -4.95 15.37 -14.57
CA LEU A 72 -6.08 14.67 -13.92
C LEU A 72 -7.41 14.86 -14.69
N SER A 73 -7.63 16.01 -15.32
CA SER A 73 -8.83 16.27 -16.13
C SER A 73 -9.03 15.30 -17.30
N GLN A 74 -7.98 14.60 -17.75
CA GLN A 74 -8.07 13.59 -18.82
C GLN A 74 -8.36 12.16 -18.31
N LEU A 75 -8.51 11.97 -16.99
CA LEU A 75 -8.78 10.66 -16.36
C LEU A 75 -10.13 10.04 -16.74
N ASN A 76 -11.10 10.86 -17.20
CA ASN A 76 -12.41 10.38 -17.65
C ASN A 76 -12.37 9.51 -18.93
N ILE A 77 -11.20 9.30 -19.53
CA ILE A 77 -11.04 8.50 -20.76
C ILE A 77 -10.22 7.23 -20.52
N LEU A 78 -9.56 7.09 -19.37
CA LEU A 78 -8.64 5.98 -19.11
C LEU A 78 -9.33 4.82 -18.40
N ASP A 79 -9.06 3.61 -18.91
CA ASP A 79 -9.33 2.32 -18.26
C ASP A 79 -8.85 2.34 -16.79
N PRO A 80 -9.61 1.80 -15.81
CA PRO A 80 -9.16 1.56 -14.43
C PRO A 80 -7.76 0.99 -14.25
N ASP A 81 -7.25 0.23 -15.22
CA ASP A 81 -5.89 -0.31 -15.22
C ASP A 81 -4.86 0.68 -15.80
N ASN A 82 -5.29 1.56 -16.70
CA ASN A 82 -4.51 2.71 -17.19
C ASN A 82 -4.57 3.91 -16.22
N PHE A 83 -5.58 3.98 -15.35
CA PHE A 83 -5.74 4.99 -14.31
C PHE A 83 -4.53 5.00 -13.36
N PHE A 84 -3.95 3.82 -13.10
CA PHE A 84 -2.76 3.66 -12.25
C PHE A 84 -1.44 3.63 -13.04
N MET A 85 -1.51 3.72 -14.38
CA MET A 85 -0.37 3.93 -15.29
C MET A 85 -0.08 5.43 -15.42
N TRP A 86 0.03 6.14 -14.30
CA TRP A 86 0.85 7.34 -14.28
C TRP A 86 2.29 6.88 -14.27
N SER A 87 2.94 6.93 -15.43
CA SER A 87 4.38 7.18 -15.47
C SER A 87 4.57 8.57 -14.89
N THR A 88 5.00 8.65 -13.64
CA THR A 88 5.70 9.86 -13.26
C THR A 88 6.94 9.94 -14.18
N LYS A 89 7.29 11.12 -14.70
CA LYS A 89 8.63 11.26 -15.33
C LYS A 89 9.75 11.00 -14.31
N ASN A 90 9.39 11.00 -13.03
CA ASN A 90 10.24 10.78 -11.89
C ASN A 90 10.46 9.28 -11.64
N LYS A 91 11.48 8.71 -12.29
CA LYS A 91 11.87 7.30 -12.11
C LYS A 91 12.07 6.94 -10.64
N ASP A 92 12.60 7.85 -9.83
CA ASP A 92 12.85 7.64 -8.40
C ASP A 92 11.53 7.41 -7.63
N TYR A 93 10.46 8.13 -8.00
CA TYR A 93 9.12 7.95 -7.40
C TYR A 93 8.57 6.55 -7.68
N ASP A 94 8.64 6.10 -8.93
CA ASP A 94 8.17 4.77 -9.34
C ASP A 94 8.98 3.65 -8.67
N SER A 95 10.31 3.80 -8.59
CA SER A 95 11.20 2.91 -7.86
C SER A 95 10.81 2.83 -6.38
N TYR A 96 10.50 3.97 -5.76
CA TYR A 96 10.10 4.03 -4.36
C TYR A 96 8.77 3.34 -4.08
N ILE A 97 7.77 3.56 -4.94
CA ILE A 97 6.46 2.89 -4.84
C ILE A 97 6.61 1.38 -4.99
N ARG A 98 7.49 0.91 -5.88
CA ARG A 98 7.80 -0.52 -5.99
C ARG A 98 8.38 -1.08 -4.70
N VAL A 99 9.30 -0.35 -4.06
CA VAL A 99 9.88 -0.72 -2.77
C VAL A 99 8.83 -0.80 -1.67
N LEU A 100 8.02 0.25 -1.50
CA LEU A 100 6.96 0.29 -0.51
C LEU A 100 5.98 -0.86 -0.70
N ARG A 101 5.56 -1.11 -1.94
CA ARG A 101 4.70 -2.24 -2.29
C ARG A 101 5.29 -3.59 -1.88
N ARG A 102 6.59 -3.81 -2.12
CA ARG A 102 7.26 -5.06 -1.74
C ARG A 102 7.27 -5.26 -0.22
N ILE A 103 7.62 -4.22 0.55
CA ILE A 103 7.62 -4.27 2.02
C ILE A 103 6.23 -4.61 2.54
N VAL A 104 5.21 -3.89 2.05
CA VAL A 104 3.84 -4.06 2.51
C VAL A 104 3.27 -5.44 2.14
N LEU A 105 3.67 -6.02 1.00
CA LEU A 105 3.29 -7.37 0.61
C LEU A 105 3.87 -8.45 1.53
N GLN A 106 4.93 -8.17 2.28
CA GLN A 106 5.49 -9.12 3.25
C GLN A 106 4.76 -9.10 4.60
N LEU A 107 3.91 -8.10 4.87
CA LEU A 107 3.20 -7.99 6.15
C LEU A 107 2.20 -9.15 6.32
N ASP A 108 2.11 -9.65 7.55
CA ASP A 108 1.08 -10.58 7.99
C ASP A 108 -0.19 -9.83 8.42
N GLU A 109 -1.24 -10.56 8.84
CA GLU A 109 -2.51 -9.94 9.25
C GLU A 109 -2.34 -8.90 10.37
N THR A 110 -1.51 -9.19 11.38
CA THR A 110 -1.33 -8.29 12.54
C THR A 110 -0.57 -7.03 12.12
N LYS A 111 0.48 -7.17 11.32
CA LYS A 111 1.26 -6.04 10.82
C LYS A 111 0.50 -5.22 9.77
N LEU A 112 -0.43 -5.84 9.04
CA LEU A 112 -1.36 -5.13 8.17
C LEU A 112 -2.34 -4.26 8.98
N ASP A 113 -2.84 -4.73 10.12
CA ASP A 113 -3.66 -3.90 11.01
C ASP A 113 -2.88 -2.70 11.53
N GLU A 114 -1.61 -2.88 11.91
CA GLU A 114 -0.70 -1.78 12.29
C GLU A 114 -0.52 -0.78 11.14
N PHE A 115 -0.33 -1.27 9.92
CA PHE A 115 -0.24 -0.42 8.72
C PHE A 115 -1.53 0.35 8.46
N PHE A 116 -2.71 -0.26 8.54
CA PHE A 116 -3.97 0.44 8.34
C PHE A 116 -4.23 1.50 9.40
N GLN A 117 -3.89 1.20 10.66
CA GLN A 117 -4.01 2.18 11.73
C GLN A 117 -3.06 3.36 11.48
N PHE A 118 -1.82 3.08 11.07
CA PHE A 118 -0.87 4.11 10.63
C PHE A 118 -1.47 4.99 9.52
N LEU A 119 -2.06 4.36 8.49
CA LEU A 119 -2.70 5.09 7.40
C LEU A 119 -3.84 5.97 7.95
N LYS A 120 -4.76 5.40 8.72
CA LYS A 120 -5.91 6.13 9.28
C LYS A 120 -5.49 7.36 10.10
N GLU A 121 -4.44 7.25 10.91
CA GLU A 121 -3.95 8.35 11.76
C GLU A 121 -3.25 9.47 10.99
N ARG A 122 -2.64 9.15 9.84
CA ARG A 122 -1.71 10.07 9.15
C ARG A 122 -2.15 10.44 7.73
N PHE A 123 -3.26 9.89 7.27
CA PHE A 123 -3.82 10.17 5.94
C PHE A 123 -4.32 11.61 5.79
N ASP A 124 -4.74 12.24 6.88
CA ASP A 124 -5.30 13.61 6.91
C ASP A 124 -4.30 14.69 6.49
N HIS A 125 -3.02 14.32 6.39
CA HIS A 125 -1.92 15.21 6.06
C HIS A 125 -1.13 14.72 4.83
N CYS A 126 -1.74 13.88 3.98
CA CYS A 126 -1.13 13.45 2.73
C CYS A 126 -1.61 14.35 1.60
N ASP A 127 -0.68 14.82 0.76
CA ASP A 127 -1.03 15.42 -0.53
C ASP A 127 -1.73 14.36 -1.41
N GLY A 128 -2.57 14.80 -2.35
CA GLY A 128 -3.34 13.97 -3.27
C GLY A 128 -2.48 12.92 -3.99
N TYR A 129 -1.23 13.25 -4.33
CA TYR A 129 -0.30 12.30 -4.97
C TYR A 129 0.15 11.16 -4.05
N VAL A 130 0.51 11.49 -2.81
CA VAL A 130 0.90 10.50 -1.81
C VAL A 130 -0.30 9.62 -1.46
N PHE A 131 -1.48 10.24 -1.37
CA PHE A 131 -2.74 9.54 -1.22
C PHE A 131 -2.98 8.52 -2.34
N LEU A 132 -2.84 8.92 -3.60
CA LEU A 132 -3.05 8.05 -4.76
C LEU A 132 -2.05 6.88 -4.81
N SER A 133 -0.81 7.12 -4.38
CA SER A 133 0.20 6.08 -4.21
C SER A 133 -0.20 5.02 -3.19
N TYR A 134 -0.73 5.43 -2.04
CA TYR A 134 -1.25 4.49 -1.05
C TYR A 134 -2.45 3.70 -1.59
N VAL A 135 -3.37 4.36 -2.30
CA VAL A 135 -4.50 3.67 -2.96
C VAL A 135 -3.98 2.59 -3.92
N LYS A 136 -2.94 2.86 -4.71
CA LYS A 136 -2.33 1.87 -5.62
C LYS A 136 -1.74 0.66 -4.88
N ILE A 137 -1.06 0.91 -3.76
CA ILE A 137 -0.50 -0.14 -2.92
C ILE A 137 -1.62 -0.99 -2.32
N LEU A 138 -2.64 -0.35 -1.74
CA LEU A 138 -3.81 -0.99 -1.16
C LEU A 138 -4.60 -1.81 -2.18
N LYS A 139 -4.80 -1.31 -3.41
CA LYS A 139 -5.39 -2.08 -4.51
C LYS A 139 -4.57 -3.34 -4.79
N THR A 140 -3.24 -3.23 -4.85
CA THR A 140 -2.36 -4.38 -5.17
C THR A 140 -2.45 -5.48 -4.12
N MET A 141 -2.49 -5.09 -2.85
CA MET A 141 -2.49 -6.03 -1.71
C MET A 141 -3.91 -6.40 -1.24
N SER A 142 -4.96 -5.95 -1.94
CA SER A 142 -6.36 -6.16 -1.58
C SER A 142 -6.75 -7.64 -1.45
N SER A 143 -6.11 -8.51 -2.23
CA SER A 143 -6.29 -9.96 -2.13
C SER A 143 -5.77 -10.57 -0.82
N LYS A 144 -4.93 -9.85 -0.06
CA LYS A 144 -4.43 -10.27 1.25
C LYS A 144 -5.38 -9.88 2.40
N PHE A 145 -6.38 -9.04 2.14
CA PHE A 145 -7.21 -8.49 3.20
C PHE A 145 -8.31 -9.45 3.59
N ASN A 146 -8.46 -9.65 4.89
CA ASN A 146 -9.66 -10.28 5.41
C ASN A 146 -10.83 -9.28 5.42
N LYS A 147 -12.04 -9.77 5.69
CA LYS A 147 -13.25 -8.93 5.71
C LYS A 147 -13.14 -7.74 6.67
N ARG A 148 -12.61 -7.94 7.88
CA ARG A 148 -12.41 -6.87 8.88
C ARG A 148 -11.50 -5.75 8.35
N GLN A 149 -10.41 -6.14 7.70
CA GLN A 149 -9.44 -5.22 7.11
C GLN A 149 -10.04 -4.45 5.93
N MET A 150 -10.80 -5.14 5.07
CA MET A 150 -11.56 -4.50 3.99
C MET A 150 -12.56 -3.47 4.54
N ASP A 151 -13.32 -3.82 5.57
CA ASP A 151 -14.29 -2.92 6.19
C ASP A 151 -13.60 -1.71 6.85
N SER A 152 -12.36 -1.90 7.31
CA SER A 152 -11.53 -0.83 7.89
C SER A 152 -11.08 0.18 6.84
N LEU A 153 -11.06 -0.14 5.54
CA LEU A 153 -10.69 0.80 4.47
C LEU A 153 -11.77 1.84 4.16
N ASN A 154 -12.94 1.76 4.79
CA ASN A 154 -14.02 2.72 4.57
C ASN A 154 -13.62 4.18 4.91
N PHE A 155 -12.58 4.42 5.72
CA PHE A 155 -12.06 5.79 5.93
C PHE A 155 -11.45 6.38 4.65
N LEU A 156 -10.90 5.54 3.76
CA LEU A 156 -10.35 5.99 2.49
C LEU A 156 -11.47 6.50 1.60
N ARG A 157 -12.62 5.83 1.58
CA ARG A 157 -13.79 6.25 0.80
C ARG A 157 -14.19 7.69 1.13
N THR A 158 -14.25 8.04 2.41
CA THR A 158 -14.59 9.40 2.85
C THR A 158 -13.50 10.39 2.43
N LYS A 159 -12.23 10.06 2.61
CA LYS A 159 -11.11 10.94 2.23
C LYS A 159 -10.90 11.13 0.73
N VAL A 160 -11.16 10.10 -0.09
CA VAL A 160 -11.19 10.21 -1.56
C VAL A 160 -12.13 11.34 -1.99
N LEU A 161 -13.32 11.38 -1.39
CA LEU A 161 -14.37 12.33 -1.74
C LEU A 161 -13.97 13.75 -1.35
N ASP A 162 -13.37 13.93 -0.17
CA ASP A 162 -12.96 15.24 0.34
C ASP A 162 -11.72 15.81 -0.37
N THR A 163 -10.74 14.95 -0.71
CA THR A 163 -9.40 15.40 -1.17
C THR A 163 -9.40 15.83 -2.63
N LEU A 164 -10.27 15.27 -3.47
CA LEU A 164 -10.10 15.42 -4.91
C LEU A 164 -10.76 16.67 -5.51
N ASN A 165 -11.90 17.16 -5.01
CA ASN A 165 -12.58 18.37 -5.54
C ASN A 165 -12.57 18.48 -7.10
N LEU A 166 -12.65 17.32 -7.77
CA LEU A 166 -12.66 17.17 -9.23
C LEU A 166 -14.10 17.35 -9.72
N ASP A 167 -14.31 17.68 -11.00
CA ASP A 167 -15.68 17.67 -11.58
C ASP A 167 -16.37 16.33 -11.24
N GLU A 168 -17.68 16.40 -10.97
CA GLU A 168 -18.53 15.37 -10.35
C GLU A 168 -18.32 13.92 -10.85
N GLN A 169 -17.71 13.71 -12.02
CA GLN A 169 -17.52 12.38 -12.60
C GLN A 169 -16.24 11.64 -12.17
N GLN A 170 -15.16 12.33 -11.75
CA GLN A 170 -13.88 11.67 -11.49
C GLN A 170 -13.76 10.94 -10.14
N PRO A 171 -14.26 11.50 -9.02
CA PRO A 171 -14.25 10.82 -7.72
C PRO A 171 -15.13 9.56 -7.76
N ALA A 172 -16.24 9.61 -8.51
CA ALA A 172 -17.15 8.47 -8.71
C ALA A 172 -16.47 7.29 -9.42
N ARG A 173 -15.57 7.55 -10.39
CA ARG A 173 -14.82 6.49 -11.08
C ARG A 173 -13.67 5.94 -10.26
N LEU A 174 -12.98 6.76 -9.47
CA LEU A 174 -11.98 6.28 -8.51
C LEU A 174 -12.64 5.38 -7.46
N LEU A 175 -13.79 5.83 -6.96
CA LEU A 175 -14.63 5.07 -6.06
C LEU A 175 -15.12 3.79 -6.73
N GLN A 176 -15.54 3.83 -7.99
CA GLN A 176 -15.91 2.63 -8.75
C GLN A 176 -14.71 1.69 -8.95
N CYS A 177 -13.49 2.18 -9.22
CA CYS A 177 -12.31 1.33 -9.31
C CYS A 177 -11.95 0.66 -7.97
N MET A 178 -12.08 1.40 -6.86
CA MET A 178 -11.91 0.84 -5.53
C MET A 178 -13.03 -0.13 -5.22
N GLU A 179 -14.28 0.21 -5.50
CA GLU A 179 -15.45 -0.64 -5.29
C GLU A 179 -15.42 -1.89 -6.15
N GLU A 180 -15.02 -1.84 -7.42
CA GLU A 180 -14.84 -2.99 -8.30
C GLU A 180 -13.66 -3.85 -7.84
N GLY A 181 -12.54 -3.23 -7.43
CA GLY A 181 -11.43 -3.97 -6.82
C GLY A 181 -11.81 -4.64 -5.49
N ILE A 182 -12.61 -3.96 -4.67
CA ILE A 182 -13.12 -4.44 -3.38
C ILE A 182 -14.18 -5.53 -3.61
N LYS A 183 -15.17 -5.30 -4.49
CA LYS A 183 -16.25 -6.24 -4.84
C LYS A 183 -15.70 -7.48 -5.51
N ASN A 184 -14.76 -7.37 -6.45
CA ASN A 184 -14.17 -8.53 -7.10
C ASN A 184 -13.44 -9.42 -6.09
N ASN A 185 -12.75 -8.86 -5.09
CA ASN A 185 -12.13 -9.65 -4.02
C ASN A 185 -13.13 -10.22 -3.01
N VAL A 186 -14.19 -9.47 -2.65
CA VAL A 186 -15.27 -9.97 -1.77
C VAL A 186 -16.10 -11.06 -2.45
N ILE A 187 -16.36 -10.93 -3.75
CA ILE A 187 -17.05 -11.94 -4.57
C ILE A 187 -16.15 -13.18 -4.72
N LEU A 188 -14.85 -13.02 -5.02
CA LEU A 188 -13.90 -14.15 -5.07
C LEU A 188 -13.74 -14.84 -3.72
N LEU A 189 -13.70 -14.11 -2.60
CA LEU A 189 -13.73 -14.68 -1.24
C LEU A 189 -15.04 -15.42 -0.97
N SER A 190 -16.19 -14.87 -1.36
CA SER A 190 -17.49 -15.53 -1.21
C SER A 190 -17.62 -16.80 -2.06
N LEU A 191 -17.08 -16.81 -3.28
CA LEU A 191 -17.04 -17.96 -4.19
C LEU A 191 -16.02 -19.01 -3.74
N ALA A 192 -14.88 -18.62 -3.18
CA ALA A 192 -13.89 -19.52 -2.60
C ALA A 192 -14.42 -20.19 -1.32
N ILE A 193 -15.14 -19.45 -0.47
CA ILE A 193 -15.83 -19.99 0.71
C ILE A 193 -16.96 -20.96 0.28
N GLN A 194 -17.73 -20.63 -0.76
CA GLN A 194 -18.74 -21.54 -1.31
C GLN A 194 -18.12 -22.81 -1.90
N LYS A 195 -17.03 -22.71 -2.68
CA LYS A 195 -16.33 -23.90 -3.20
C LYS A 195 -15.78 -24.78 -2.09
N ASN A 196 -15.16 -24.20 -1.05
CA ASN A 196 -14.61 -24.99 0.06
C ASN A 196 -15.70 -25.64 0.94
N ASN A 197 -16.88 -25.04 1.06
CA ASN A 197 -18.04 -25.67 1.73
C ASN A 197 -18.66 -26.81 0.92
N VAL A 198 -18.57 -26.80 -0.41
CA VAL A 198 -19.04 -27.91 -1.25
C VAL A 198 -18.12 -29.14 -1.13
N TYR A 199 -16.81 -28.95 -1.01
CA TYR A 199 -15.87 -30.06 -0.79
C TYR A 199 -15.92 -30.64 0.63
N PHE A 200 -16.26 -29.84 1.66
CA PHE A 200 -16.44 -30.36 3.02
C PHE A 200 -17.78 -31.09 3.24
N ASN A 201 -18.86 -30.68 2.55
CA ASN A 201 -20.15 -31.38 2.63
C ASN A 201 -20.26 -32.61 1.73
N GLY A 202 -19.31 -32.82 0.81
CA GLY A 202 -19.23 -34.02 -0.05
C GLY A 202 -18.53 -35.23 0.59
N CYS A 203 -17.87 -35.07 1.75
CA CYS A 203 -17.17 -36.16 2.45
C CYS A 203 -17.85 -36.61 3.76
N ILE A 204 -19.06 -36.16 4.05
CA ILE A 204 -19.83 -36.55 5.25
C ILE A 204 -20.98 -37.53 4.92
N PHE A 205 -21.20 -37.85 3.64
CA PHE A 205 -22.15 -38.90 3.23
C PHE A 205 -21.56 -39.77 2.12
N ALA A 206 -20.72 -40.74 2.50
CA ALA A 206 -20.50 -42.00 1.76
C ALA A 206 -19.90 -43.04 2.72
#